data_AF-A0A6C8H6I2-F1
#
_entry.id   AF-A0A6C8H6I2-F1
#
_cell.length_a   1.000
_cell.length_b   1.000
_cell.length_c   1.000
_cell.angle_alpha   90.00
_cell.angle_beta   90.00
_cell.angle_gamma   90.00
#
_symmetry.space_group_name_H-M   'P 1'
#
loop_
_entity.id
_entity.type
_entity.pdbx_description
1 polymer ?
#
loop_
_entity_poly.entity_id
_entity_poly.type
_entity_poly.pdbx_seq_one_letter_code
_entity_poly.pdbx_strand_id
1 'polypeptide(L)'
;MSAIALAMMVSLMVDVTCGSSGLPLSALWQALFQPEKVNAGIHVIVWDIRLPYALMALLVGMALGLAGAEMQTILNNPLATPFTLGVSSAAAFGA
;
A
#
# COMPACT_ATOMS: atom_id res chain seq x y z
N MET A 1 3.59 16.65 -10.25
CA MET A 1 3.77 15.18 -10.23
C MET A 1 4.87 14.74 -9.27
N SER A 2 6.04 15.39 -9.26
CA SER A 2 7.16 15.04 -8.36
C SER A 2 6.83 15.10 -6.86
N ALA A 3 5.99 16.05 -6.43
CA ALA A 3 5.58 16.17 -5.03
C ALA A 3 4.73 14.98 -4.54
N ILE A 4 3.83 14.46 -5.39
CA ILE A 4 2.98 13.30 -5.05
C ILE A 4 3.82 12.04 -4.97
N ALA A 5 4.72 11.83 -5.93
CA ALA A 5 5.64 10.70 -5.90
C ALA A 5 6.53 10.71 -4.64
N LEU A 6 7.01 11.89 -4.23
CA LEU A 6 7.78 12.04 -3.00
C LEU A 6 6.93 11.76 -1.76
N ALA A 7 5.69 12.26 -1.70
CA ALA A 7 4.76 11.96 -0.62
C ALA A 7 4.44 10.46 -0.51
N MET A 8 4.25 9.76 -1.64
CA MET A 8 4.05 8.31 -1.67
C MET A 8 5.27 7.56 -1.11
N MET A 9 6.47 7.98 -1.50
CA MET A 9 7.71 7.36 -1.03
C MET A 9 7.92 7.57 0.47
N VAL A 10 7.65 8.78 0.98
CA VAL A 10 7.68 9.07 2.42
C VAL A 10 6.62 8.25 3.15
N SER A 11 5.39 8.19 2.65
CA SER A 11 4.32 7.39 3.26
C SER A 11 4.69 5.90 3.33
N LEU A 12 5.33 5.35 2.29
CA LEU A 12 5.77 3.96 2.28
C LEU A 12 6.89 3.72 3.31
N MET A 13 7.85 4.64 3.43
CA MET A 13 8.89 4.56 4.47
C MET A 13 8.29 4.63 5.88
N VAL A 14 7.29 5.50 6.09
CA VAL A 14 6.57 5.62 7.36
C VAL A 14 5.79 4.35 7.67
N ASP A 15 5.10 3.76 6.69
CA ASP A 15 4.32 2.53 6.86
C ASP A 15 5.21 1.34 7.25
N VAL A 16 6.33 1.15 6.54
CA VAL A 16 7.27 0.05 6.82
C VAL A 16 7.96 0.22 8.19
N THR A 17 8.20 1.47 8.63
CA THR A 17 8.80 1.76 9.93
C THR A 17 7.81 1.67 11.09
N CYS A 18 6.56 2.07 10.89
CA CYS A 18 5.54 2.10 11.93
C CYS A 18 4.95 0.70 12.17
N GLY A 19 5.07 0.17 13.38
CA GLY A 19 4.38 -1.07 13.73
C GLY A 19 4.59 -1.49 15.17
N SER A 20 3.69 -2.33 15.68
CA SER A 20 3.55 -2.65 17.10
C SER A 20 4.70 -3.47 17.71
N SER A 21 5.58 -4.05 16.88
CA SER A 21 6.65 -4.92 17.33
C SER A 21 7.85 -4.21 17.97
N GLY A 22 7.82 -2.87 18.10
CA GLY A 22 8.87 -2.10 18.79
C GLY A 22 10.26 -2.19 18.14
N LEU A 23 10.32 -2.52 16.84
CA LEU A 23 11.57 -2.73 16.12
C LEU A 23 12.36 -1.42 15.98
N PRO A 24 13.66 -1.39 16.35
CA PRO A 24 14.48 -0.22 16.10
C PRO A 24 14.73 -0.04 14.60
N LEU A 25 14.82 1.22 14.15
CA LEU A 25 15.02 1.58 12.74
C LEU A 25 16.26 0.89 12.11
N SER A 26 17.31 0.67 12.92
CA SER A 26 18.52 -0.02 12.49
C SER A 26 18.29 -1.49 12.16
N ALA A 27 17.45 -2.19 12.93
CA ALA A 27 17.10 -3.59 12.68
C ALA A 27 16.21 -3.73 11.43
N LEU A 28 15.32 -2.76 11.19
CA LEU A 28 14.52 -2.69 9.97
C LEU A 28 15.42 -2.52 8.73
N TRP A 29 16.36 -1.58 8.78
CA TRP A 29 17.31 -1.35 7.69
C TRP A 29 18.17 -2.57 7.42
N GLN A 30 18.65 -3.24 8.47
CA GLN A 30 19.38 -4.50 8.34
C GLN A 30 18.49 -5.61 7.77
N ALA A 31 17.23 -5.72 8.17
CA ALA A 31 16.32 -6.73 7.64
C ALA A 31 16.01 -6.53 6.16
N LEU A 32 15.94 -5.29 5.68
CA LEU A 32 15.69 -4.97 4.28
C LEU A 32 16.89 -5.26 3.38
N PHE A 33 18.12 -4.94 3.81
CA PHE A 33 19.32 -5.06 2.96
C PHE A 33 20.18 -6.30 3.26
N GLN A 34 20.08 -6.85 4.46
CA GLN A 34 20.88 -7.98 4.95
C GLN A 34 19.98 -8.94 5.77
N PRO A 35 18.93 -9.53 5.15
CA PRO A 35 17.92 -10.34 5.84
C PRO A 35 18.52 -11.52 6.64
N GLU A 36 19.64 -12.07 6.17
CA GLU A 36 20.28 -13.24 6.78
C GLU A 36 20.99 -12.95 8.12
N LYS A 37 21.26 -11.67 8.43
CA LYS A 37 21.91 -11.29 9.70
C LYS A 37 20.93 -11.03 10.84
N VAL A 38 19.63 -11.09 10.56
CA VAL A 38 18.58 -10.70 11.51
C VAL A 38 17.86 -11.93 12.04
N ASN A 39 17.31 -11.84 13.25
CA ASN A 39 16.56 -12.94 13.85
C ASN A 39 15.38 -13.36 12.94
N ALA A 40 15.11 -14.67 12.85
CA ALA A 40 14.04 -15.23 12.03
C ALA A 40 12.66 -14.56 12.29
N GLY A 41 12.35 -14.17 13.51
CA GLY A 41 11.11 -13.44 13.82
C GLY A 41 11.05 -12.06 13.16
N ILE A 42 12.17 -11.33 13.14
CA ILE A 42 12.26 -10.00 12.51
C ILE A 42 12.19 -10.14 10.98
N HIS A 43 12.82 -11.17 10.42
CA HIS A 43 12.72 -11.49 9.00
C HIS A 43 11.24 -11.65 8.58
N VAL A 44 10.48 -12.51 9.27
CA VAL A 44 9.07 -12.74 8.97
C VAL A 44 8.24 -11.47 9.10
N ILE A 45 8.44 -10.69 10.18
CA ILE A 45 7.71 -9.44 10.37
C ILE A 45 7.95 -8.46 9.21
N VAL A 46 9.18 -8.32 8.74
CA VAL A 46 9.52 -7.34 7.70
C VAL A 46 9.13 -7.84 6.31
N TRP A 47 9.52 -9.06 5.95
CA TRP A 47 9.40 -9.60 4.58
C TRP A 47 8.07 -10.29 4.29
N ASP A 48 7.50 -10.99 5.26
CA ASP A 48 6.26 -11.76 5.04
C ASP A 48 5.00 -10.98 5.43
N ILE A 49 5.14 -9.93 6.26
CA ILE A 49 4.01 -9.17 6.78
C ILE A 49 4.05 -7.70 6.34
N ARG A 50 5.03 -6.91 6.81
CA ARG A 50 5.02 -5.45 6.61
C ARG A 50 5.21 -5.05 5.15
N LEU A 51 6.23 -5.58 4.48
CA LEU A 51 6.55 -5.19 3.10
C LEU A 51 5.41 -5.58 2.13
N PRO A 52 4.82 -6.79 2.18
CA PRO A 52 3.68 -7.13 1.34
C PRO A 52 2.47 -6.23 1.59
N TYR A 53 2.17 -5.90 2.85
CA TYR A 53 1.04 -5.01 3.19
C TYR A 53 1.25 -3.58 2.69
N ALA A 54 2.46 -3.02 2.87
CA ALA A 54 2.82 -1.69 2.39
C ALA A 54 2.68 -1.59 0.86
N LEU A 55 3.17 -2.61 0.14
CA LEU A 55 3.04 -2.70 -1.31
C LEU A 55 1.59 -2.86 -1.75
N MET A 56 0.81 -3.70 -1.07
CA MET A 56 -0.61 -3.87 -1.33
C MET A 56 -1.37 -2.54 -1.16
N ALA A 57 -1.13 -1.82 -0.08
CA ALA A 57 -1.77 -0.52 0.17
C ALA A 57 -1.48 0.48 -0.97
N LEU A 58 -0.23 0.52 -1.45
CA LEU A 58 0.17 1.39 -2.55
C LEU A 58 -0.49 0.98 -3.87
N LEU A 59 -0.49 -0.32 -4.20
CA LEU A 59 -1.11 -0.85 -5.41
C LEU A 59 -2.63 -0.62 -5.43
N VAL A 60 -3.31 -0.92 -4.32
CA VAL A 60 -4.76 -0.71 -4.18
C VAL A 60 -5.10 0.77 -4.30
N GLY A 61 -4.34 1.64 -3.63
CA GLY A 61 -4.55 3.10 -3.72
C GLY A 61 -4.39 3.62 -5.15
N MET A 62 -3.37 3.17 -5.88
CA MET A 62 -3.18 3.54 -7.29
C MET A 62 -4.32 3.03 -8.17
N ALA A 63 -4.73 1.78 -8.00
CA ALA A 63 -5.82 1.19 -8.78
C ALA A 63 -7.16 1.92 -8.54
N LEU A 64 -7.48 2.26 -7.29
CA LEU A 64 -8.68 3.03 -6.94
C LEU A 64 -8.63 4.46 -7.49
N GLY A 65 -7.47 5.10 -7.46
CA GLY A 65 -7.27 6.43 -8.04
C GLY A 65 -7.48 6.44 -9.55
N LEU A 66 -6.92 5.45 -10.26
CA LEU A 66 -7.11 5.28 -11.70
C LEU A 66 -8.56 4.98 -12.06
N ALA A 67 -9.19 4.03 -11.37
CA ALA A 67 -10.60 3.70 -11.58
C ALA A 67 -11.50 4.92 -11.35
N GLY A 68 -11.20 5.75 -10.34
CA GLY A 68 -11.92 6.99 -10.09
C GLY A 68 -11.78 7.99 -11.24
N ALA A 69 -10.56 8.20 -11.75
CA ALA A 69 -10.31 9.11 -12.87
C ALA A 69 -11.01 8.65 -14.16
N GLU A 70 -10.95 7.34 -14.47
CA GLU A 70 -11.66 6.76 -15.61
C GLU A 70 -13.16 6.93 -15.50
N MET A 71 -13.72 6.65 -14.32
CA MET A 71 -15.15 6.75 -14.06
C MET A 71 -15.67 8.19 -14.16
N GLN A 72 -14.93 9.16 -13.61
CA GLN A 72 -15.25 10.58 -13.74
C GLN A 72 -15.21 11.03 -15.21
N THR A 73 -14.30 10.48 -16.00
CA THR A 73 -14.16 10.77 -17.44
C THR A 73 -15.31 10.19 -18.24
N ILE A 74 -15.64 8.91 -18.04
CA ILE A 74 -16.70 8.19 -18.78
C ILE A 74 -18.07 8.83 -18.53
N LEU A 75 -18.37 9.18 -17.27
CA LEU A 75 -19.65 9.77 -16.89
C LEU A 75 -19.67 11.29 -17.03
N ASN A 76 -18.53 11.90 -17.37
CA ASN A 76 -18.33 13.35 -17.40
C ASN A 76 -18.87 14.04 -16.12
N ASN A 77 -18.62 13.41 -14.97
CA ASN A 77 -19.13 13.83 -13.67
C ASN A 77 -18.01 13.67 -12.62
N PRO A 78 -17.48 14.78 -12.07
CA PRO A 78 -16.38 14.74 -11.10
C PRO A 78 -16.78 14.12 -9.76
N LEU A 79 -18.07 13.91 -9.49
CA LEU A 79 -18.57 13.22 -8.30
C LEU A 79 -18.73 11.71 -8.50
N ALA A 80 -18.52 11.21 -9.73
CA ALA A 80 -18.62 9.79 -9.99
C ALA A 80 -17.46 9.03 -9.33
N THR A 81 -17.77 7.84 -8.81
CA THR A 81 -16.78 6.97 -8.17
C THR A 81 -16.90 5.56 -8.71
N PRO A 82 -15.85 4.72 -8.61
CA PRO A 82 -15.88 3.34 -9.10
C PRO A 82 -17.02 2.51 -8.49
N PHE A 83 -17.48 2.90 -7.30
CA PHE A 83 -18.59 2.26 -6.58
C PHE A 83 -19.95 2.50 -7.24
N THR A 84 -20.11 3.55 -8.05
CA THR A 84 -21.40 3.95 -8.65
C THR A 84 -21.94 2.93 -9.66
N LEU A 85 -21.09 2.15 -10.34
CA LEU A 85 -21.52 1.09 -11.29
C LEU A 85 -21.81 -0.26 -10.62
N GLY A 86 -21.70 -0.36 -9.29
CA GLY A 86 -21.98 -1.60 -8.56
C GLY A 86 -20.87 -2.67 -8.67
N VAL A 87 -19.71 -2.34 -9.25
CA VAL A 87 -18.56 -3.26 -9.36
C VAL A 87 -18.11 -3.77 -7.98
N SER A 88 -18.14 -2.91 -6.96
CA SER A 88 -17.83 -3.31 -5.59
C SER A 88 -18.85 -4.28 -4.99
N SER A 89 -20.13 -4.14 -5.32
CA SER A 89 -21.17 -5.07 -4.87
C SER A 89 -21.03 -6.43 -5.55
N ALA A 90 -20.67 -6.45 -6.85
CA ALA A 90 -20.37 -7.69 -7.57
C ALA A 90 -19.14 -8.40 -7.00
N ALA A 91 -18.07 -7.66 -6.69
CA ALA A 91 -16.87 -8.22 -6.05
C ALA A 91 -17.18 -8.78 -4.66
N ALA A 92 -17.97 -8.08 -3.85
CA ALA A 92 -18.37 -8.54 -2.51
C ALA A 92 -19.30 -9.77 -2.54
N PHE A 93 -20.15 -9.90 -3.57
CA PHE A 93 -20.99 -11.08 -3.77
C PHE A 93 -20.20 -12.32 -4.22
N GLY A 94 -19.10 -12.12 -4.95
CA GLY A 94 -18.26 -13.21 -5.46
C GLY A 94 -17.20 -13.73 -4.48
N ALA A 95 -16.90 -12.97 -3.42
CA ALA A 95 -15.99 -13.36 -2.33
C ALA A 95 -16.68 -14.31 -1.34
#